data_AF-A0A520Q3P3-F1
#
_entry.id   AF-A0A520Q3P3-F1
#
_cell.length_a   1.000
_cell.length_b   1.000
_cell.length_c   1.000
_cell.angle_alpha   90.00
_cell.angle_beta   90.00
_cell.angle_gamma   90.00
#
_symmetry.space_group_name_H-M   'P 1'
#
loop_
_entity.id
_entity.type
_entity.pdbx_description
1 polymer ?
#
loop_
_entity_poly.entity_id
_entity_poly.type
_entity_poly.pdbx_seq_one_letter_code
_entity_poly.pdbx_strand_id
1 'polypeptide(L)'
;MRRVAVALLMGGLVLGCGPSLRRVQQSNVYFERCYAADFDPRVPLAEKHACWSAWREHYAMGQPPERLSYAQARIYGIEHAESVPGLPGLPEAAIGPRQVTPVTATSTTEAPPDPEPPAIAERESLHDRRARRRRRVHPLPRTSNPICAASACEPSYRACLDTCATQNEACETACEVELQACARGCF
;
A
#
# COMPACT_ATOMS: atom_id res chain seq x y z
N MET A 1 -14.07 9.88 62.87
CA MET A 1 -13.90 11.10 62.07
C MET A 1 -12.70 10.93 61.15
N ARG A 2 -12.88 11.21 59.84
CA ARG A 2 -11.87 11.48 58.79
C ARG A 2 -10.99 10.30 58.35
N ARG A 3 -10.78 9.98 57.06
CA ARG A 3 -11.25 10.50 55.77
C ARG A 3 -11.03 9.35 54.77
N VAL A 4 -12.08 9.01 54.02
CA VAL A 4 -11.98 8.26 52.77
C VAL A 4 -11.35 9.21 51.73
N ALA A 5 -10.26 8.79 51.10
CA ALA A 5 -9.70 9.39 49.89
C ALA A 5 -9.00 8.26 49.11
N VAL A 6 -9.77 7.42 48.42
CA VAL A 6 -9.91 7.50 46.95
C VAL A 6 -8.55 7.74 46.28
N ALA A 7 -7.70 6.72 46.30
CA ALA A 7 -6.54 6.61 45.42
C ALA A 7 -6.97 6.08 44.03
N LEU A 8 -7.96 6.74 43.43
CA LEU A 8 -8.44 6.50 42.06
C LEU A 8 -8.12 7.75 41.23
N LEU A 9 -6.84 8.00 40.92
CA LEU A 9 -6.47 9.14 40.08
C LEU A 9 -5.10 8.99 39.37
N MET A 10 -4.69 7.76 39.06
CA MET A 10 -3.49 7.49 38.23
C MET A 10 -3.79 6.47 37.11
N GLY A 11 -4.96 6.60 36.51
CA GLY A 11 -5.29 5.98 35.22
C GLY A 11 -5.32 7.06 34.15
N GLY A 12 -4.18 7.70 33.90
CA GLY A 12 -4.07 8.64 32.79
C GLY A 12 -4.31 7.89 31.49
N LEU A 13 -5.47 8.12 30.87
CA LEU A 13 -5.71 7.73 29.48
C LEU A 13 -4.65 8.42 28.63
N VAL A 14 -3.57 7.70 28.33
CA VAL A 14 -2.67 8.06 27.24
C VAL A 14 -3.46 7.78 25.96
N LEU A 15 -4.30 8.74 25.55
CA LEU A 15 -4.84 8.80 24.20
C LEU A 15 -3.65 9.05 23.27
N GLY A 16 -2.93 7.97 22.93
CA GLY A 16 -1.80 8.00 22.02
C GLY A 16 -2.25 8.57 20.69
N CYS A 17 -1.69 9.72 20.29
CA CYS A 17 -1.81 10.24 18.94
C CYS A 17 -1.00 9.34 18.00
N GLY A 18 -1.60 8.24 17.56
CA GLY A 18 -1.02 7.38 16.53
C GLY A 18 -1.03 8.05 15.16
N PRO A 19 -0.21 7.59 14.20
CA PRO A 19 -0.28 8.08 12.83
C PRO A 19 -1.68 7.82 12.25
N SER A 20 -2.22 8.80 11.52
CA SER A 20 -3.52 8.61 10.86
C SER A 20 -3.48 7.44 9.87
N LEU A 21 -4.58 6.70 9.74
CA LEU A 21 -4.72 5.59 8.77
C LEU A 21 -4.35 6.05 7.34
N ARG A 22 -4.74 7.28 6.98
CA ARG A 22 -4.38 7.90 5.70
C ARG A 22 -2.87 8.03 5.53
N ARG A 23 -2.15 8.48 6.56
CA ARG A 23 -0.68 8.60 6.52
C ARG A 23 -0.01 7.23 6.39
N VAL A 24 -0.52 6.22 7.11
CA VAL A 24 -0.01 4.84 6.98
C VAL A 24 -0.20 4.32 5.56
N GLN A 25 -1.38 4.52 4.97
CA GLN A 25 -1.66 4.09 3.60
C GLN A 25 -0.78 4.82 2.57
N GLN A 26 -0.60 6.13 2.72
CA GLN A 26 0.30 6.90 1.86
C GLN A 26 1.75 6.40 1.97
N SER A 27 2.21 6.12 3.19
CA SER A 27 3.53 5.53 3.41
C SER A 27 3.67 4.18 2.73
N ASN A 28 2.66 3.29 2.82
CA ASN A 28 2.67 1.99 2.15
C ASN A 28 2.84 2.16 0.64
N VAL A 29 1.99 2.98 0.02
CA VAL A 29 2.03 3.21 -1.42
C VAL A 29 3.38 3.78 -1.85
N TYR A 30 3.94 4.71 -1.08
CA TYR A 30 5.23 5.31 -1.38
C TYR A 30 6.39 4.30 -1.23
N PHE A 31 6.37 3.50 -0.16
CA PHE A 31 7.34 2.43 0.07
C PHE A 31 7.37 1.44 -1.11
N GLU A 32 6.20 0.93 -1.52
CA GLU A 32 6.09 -0.02 -2.63
C GLU A 32 6.55 0.58 -3.96
N ARG A 33 6.38 1.89 -4.18
CA ARG A 33 6.90 2.57 -5.37
C ARG A 33 8.43 2.63 -5.38
N CYS A 34 9.06 3.00 -4.27
CA CYS A 34 10.53 2.97 -4.18
C CYS A 34 11.07 1.55 -4.29
N TYR A 35 10.38 0.58 -3.68
CA TYR A 35 10.72 -0.84 -3.79
C TYR A 35 10.66 -1.33 -5.24
N ALA A 36 9.58 -1.02 -5.97
CA ALA A 36 9.49 -1.37 -7.40
C ALA A 36 10.58 -0.68 -8.24
N ALA A 37 10.86 0.60 -7.96
CA ALA A 37 11.88 1.37 -8.65
C ALA A 37 13.29 0.79 -8.47
N ASP A 38 13.59 0.16 -7.33
CA ASP A 38 14.88 -0.50 -7.10
C ASP A 38 15.21 -1.56 -8.17
N PHE A 39 14.19 -2.21 -8.72
CA PHE A 39 14.32 -3.26 -9.73
C PHE A 39 14.14 -2.80 -11.16
N ASP A 40 13.75 -1.54 -11.39
CA ASP A 40 13.71 -0.98 -12.74
C ASP A 40 15.14 -0.53 -13.12
N PRO A 41 15.75 -1.13 -14.16
CA PRO A 41 17.09 -0.74 -14.62
C PRO A 41 17.10 0.64 -15.28
N ARG A 42 15.94 1.18 -15.65
CA ARG A 42 15.82 2.51 -16.27
C ARG A 42 15.86 3.64 -15.25
N VAL A 43 15.60 3.35 -13.98
CA VAL A 43 15.63 4.34 -12.90
C VAL A 43 17.09 4.55 -12.46
N PRO A 44 17.65 5.77 -12.53
CA PRO A 44 19.01 6.06 -12.09
C PRO A 44 19.20 5.83 -10.58
N LEU A 45 20.40 5.44 -10.15
CA LEU A 45 20.74 5.24 -8.73
C LEU A 45 20.45 6.50 -7.88
N ALA A 46 20.72 7.70 -8.42
CA ALA A 46 20.43 8.96 -7.74
C ALA A 46 18.93 9.14 -7.45
N GLU A 47 18.06 8.70 -8.37
CA GLU A 47 16.61 8.76 -8.19
C GLU A 47 16.12 7.73 -7.17
N LYS A 48 16.71 6.52 -7.16
CA LYS A 48 16.46 5.50 -6.13
C LYS A 48 16.83 6.01 -4.73
N HIS A 49 18.01 6.63 -4.61
CA HIS A 49 18.47 7.25 -3.37
C HIS A 49 17.51 8.35 -2.89
N ALA A 50 17.11 9.25 -3.79
CA ALA A 50 16.17 10.31 -3.49
C ALA A 50 14.81 9.75 -3.04
N CYS A 51 14.31 8.69 -3.69
CA CYS A 51 13.05 8.04 -3.33
C CYS A 51 13.08 7.55 -1.87
N TRP A 52 14.11 6.77 -1.51
CA TRP A 52 14.26 6.22 -0.17
C TRP A 52 14.48 7.30 0.88
N SER A 53 15.28 8.32 0.58
CA SER A 53 15.53 9.45 1.47
C SER A 53 14.25 10.21 1.79
N ALA A 54 13.46 10.54 0.75
CA ALA A 54 12.18 11.24 0.90
C ALA A 54 11.16 10.42 1.71
N TRP A 55 11.09 9.11 1.46
CA TRP A 55 10.19 8.23 2.23
C TRP A 55 10.53 8.25 3.71
N ARG A 56 11.82 8.13 4.06
CA ARG A 56 12.25 8.12 5.47
C ARG A 56 11.99 9.45 6.15
N GLU A 57 12.28 10.56 5.49
CA GLU A 57 12.05 11.89 6.03
C GLU A 57 10.57 12.13 6.36
N HIS A 58 9.67 11.71 5.48
CA HIS A 58 8.24 12.05 5.59
C HIS A 58 7.41 10.99 6.31
N TYR A 59 7.82 9.72 6.27
CA TYR A 59 6.98 8.61 6.70
C TYR A 59 7.58 7.74 7.80
N ALA A 60 8.81 7.98 8.29
CA ALA A 60 9.45 7.09 9.27
C ALA A 60 8.66 6.93 10.58
N MET A 61 7.95 7.97 11.02
CA MET A 61 7.20 7.93 12.28
C MET A 61 6.08 6.88 12.23
N GLY A 62 6.12 5.93 13.16
CA GLY A 62 5.11 4.88 13.30
C GLY A 62 5.21 3.76 12.26
N GLN A 63 6.32 3.66 11.52
CA GLN A 63 6.58 2.53 10.64
C GLN A 63 7.13 1.32 11.42
N PRO A 64 6.89 0.10 10.91
CA PRO A 64 7.55 -1.08 11.44
C PRO A 64 9.09 -0.98 11.32
N PRO A 65 9.84 -1.48 12.32
CA PRO A 65 11.30 -1.35 12.36
C PRO A 65 11.98 -1.97 11.13
N GLU A 66 11.44 -3.06 10.58
CA GLU A 66 11.96 -3.74 9.40
C GLU A 66 11.95 -2.86 8.15
N ARG A 67 10.92 -2.02 7.97
CA ARG A 67 10.85 -1.10 6.84
C ARG A 67 11.82 0.06 6.99
N LEU A 68 12.01 0.53 8.22
CA LEU A 68 13.02 1.54 8.53
C LEU A 68 14.43 1.01 8.26
N SER A 69 14.73 -0.21 8.70
CA SER A 69 16.03 -0.85 8.45
C SER A 69 16.25 -1.11 6.96
N TYR A 70 15.21 -1.55 6.24
CA TYR A 70 15.29 -1.78 4.80
C TYR A 70 15.65 -0.48 4.07
N ALA A 71 14.85 0.58 4.23
CA ALA A 71 15.10 1.86 3.57
C ALA A 71 16.48 2.43 3.92
N GLN A 72 16.91 2.32 5.18
CA GLN A 72 18.26 2.72 5.61
C GLN A 72 19.35 1.92 4.88
N ALA A 73 19.20 0.60 4.77
CA ALA A 73 20.15 -0.26 4.07
C ALA A 73 20.23 0.05 2.57
N ARG A 74 19.09 0.38 1.94
CA ARG A 74 19.06 0.78 0.52
C ARG A 74 19.81 2.09 0.28
N ILE A 75 19.57 3.11 1.12
CA ILE A 75 20.30 4.39 1.04
C ILE A 75 21.81 4.14 1.18
N TYR A 76 22.20 3.39 2.21
CA TYR A 76 23.61 3.06 2.46
C TYR A 76 24.25 2.30 1.30
N GLY A 77 23.59 1.27 0.77
CA GLY A 77 24.09 0.48 -0.35
C GLY A 77 24.31 1.32 -1.61
N ILE A 78 23.39 2.26 -1.91
CA ILE A 78 23.55 3.17 -3.05
C ILE A 78 24.73 4.13 -2.85
N GLU A 79 24.89 4.70 -1.66
CA GLU A 79 26.00 5.62 -1.34
C GLU A 79 27.38 4.95 -1.41
N HIS A 80 27.45 3.66 -1.06
CA HIS A 80 28.69 2.88 -1.04
C HIS A 80 28.88 2.05 -2.32
N ALA A 81 28.09 2.30 -3.35
CA ALA A 81 28.11 1.58 -4.63
C ALA A 81 27.99 0.05 -4.51
N GLU A 82 27.31 -0.43 -3.45
CA GLU A 82 26.96 -1.82 -3.30
C GLU A 82 25.84 -2.16 -4.30
N SER A 83 26.04 -3.20 -5.10
CA SER A 83 25.06 -3.62 -6.10
C SER A 83 23.71 -3.91 -5.44
N VAL A 84 22.67 -3.25 -5.94
CA VAL A 84 21.29 -3.52 -5.54
C VAL A 84 20.93 -4.94 -6.01
N PRO A 85 20.49 -5.85 -5.13
CA PRO A 85 20.06 -7.17 -5.56
C PRO A 85 18.97 -7.04 -6.63
N GLY A 86 19.19 -7.63 -7.80
CA GLY A 86 18.15 -7.74 -8.82
C GLY A 86 16.96 -8.58 -8.35
N LEU A 87 15.84 -8.45 -9.04
CA LEU A 87 14.66 -9.28 -8.79
C LEU A 87 15.04 -10.77 -8.98
N PRO A 88 14.64 -11.69 -8.08
CA PRO A 88 14.94 -13.11 -8.26
C PRO A 88 14.40 -13.62 -9.60
N GLY A 89 15.29 -14.15 -10.46
CA GLY A 89 14.93 -14.70 -11.77
C GLY A 89 15.17 -13.79 -12.98
N LEU A 90 15.74 -12.60 -12.80
CA LEU A 90 16.29 -11.79 -13.90
C LEU A 90 17.83 -11.95 -13.95
N PRO A 91 18.45 -11.99 -15.14
CA PRO A 91 19.91 -12.04 -15.23
C PRO A 91 20.51 -10.77 -14.60
N GLU A 92 21.52 -10.97 -13.76
CA GLU A 92 22.36 -9.94 -13.13
C GLU A 92 23.12 -9.15 -14.20
N ALA A 93 22.43 -8.27 -14.91
CA ALA A 93 23.00 -7.52 -16.03
C ALA A 93 23.31 -6.08 -15.61
N ALA A 94 24.58 -5.90 -15.25
CA ALA A 94 25.40 -4.69 -15.39
C ALA A 94 25.21 -3.57 -14.35
N ILE A 95 25.88 -3.72 -13.21
CA ILE A 95 26.44 -2.57 -12.49
C ILE A 95 27.96 -2.77 -12.38
N GLY A 96 28.68 -2.13 -13.30
CA GLY A 96 30.09 -1.80 -13.16
C GLY A 96 30.26 -0.31 -13.49
N PRO A 97 31.24 0.40 -12.90
CA PRO A 97 31.37 1.84 -13.07
C PRO A 97 31.83 2.14 -14.51
N ARG A 98 30.92 2.61 -15.35
CA ARG A 98 31.29 3.08 -16.69
C ARG A 98 31.67 4.57 -16.61
N GLN A 99 32.94 4.82 -16.31
CA GLN A 99 33.57 6.08 -16.68
C GLN A 99 33.59 6.18 -18.21
N VAL A 100 32.95 7.21 -18.78
CA VAL A 100 33.33 7.70 -20.12
C VAL A 100 33.22 9.23 -20.15
N THR A 101 34.32 9.79 -20.61
CA THR A 101 34.71 11.18 -20.92
C THR A 101 33.73 11.97 -21.80
N PRO A 102 33.87 13.32 -21.88
CA PRO A 102 32.94 14.15 -22.65
C PRO A 102 33.21 14.00 -24.15
N VAL A 103 32.17 13.82 -24.94
CA VAL A 103 32.24 13.92 -26.40
C VAL A 103 31.24 14.97 -26.86
N THR A 104 31.77 16.11 -27.31
CA THR A 104 31.01 17.11 -28.06
C THR A 104 30.79 16.57 -29.47
N ALA A 105 29.54 16.43 -29.90
CA ALA A 105 29.18 16.46 -31.31
C ALA A 105 27.70 16.86 -31.48
N THR A 106 27.51 18.03 -32.08
CA THR A 106 26.26 18.54 -32.65
C THR A 106 25.84 17.62 -33.79
N SER A 107 24.57 17.17 -33.83
CA SER A 107 23.89 16.91 -35.10
C SER A 107 22.37 16.80 -34.89
N THR A 108 21.65 17.75 -35.48
CA THR A 108 20.20 17.72 -35.71
C THR A 108 19.88 16.52 -36.59
N THR A 109 19.02 15.63 -36.10
CA THR A 109 18.27 14.69 -36.94
C THR A 109 16.82 14.68 -36.48
N GLU A 110 15.94 14.78 -37.46
CA GLU A 110 14.50 14.96 -37.35
C GLU A 110 13.83 13.80 -36.59
N ALA A 111 12.90 14.13 -35.69
CA ALA A 111 12.18 13.16 -34.86
C ALA A 111 11.14 12.39 -35.71
N PRO A 112 11.17 11.04 -35.72
CA PRO A 112 10.04 10.24 -36.18
C PRO A 112 8.85 10.43 -35.21
N PRO A 113 7.60 10.47 -35.69
CA PRO A 113 6.44 10.58 -34.79
C PRO A 113 6.40 9.39 -33.84
N ASP A 114 6.18 9.69 -32.56
CA ASP A 114 6.05 8.72 -31.48
C ASP A 114 5.02 7.63 -31.85
N PRO A 115 5.33 6.33 -31.71
CA PRO A 115 4.28 5.33 -31.65
C PRO A 115 3.43 5.62 -30.40
N GLU A 116 2.14 5.88 -30.64
CA GLU A 116 1.11 6.07 -29.64
C GLU A 116 1.27 5.05 -28.50
N PRO A 117 1.34 5.50 -27.22
CA PRO A 117 1.49 4.57 -26.11
C PRO A 117 0.35 3.56 -26.12
N PRO A 118 0.61 2.25 -25.95
CA PRO A 118 -0.47 1.28 -25.87
C PRO A 118 -1.41 1.71 -24.75
N ALA A 119 -2.67 1.92 -25.10
CA ALA A 119 -3.73 2.34 -24.19
C ALA A 119 -3.70 1.45 -22.93
N ILE A 120 -3.42 2.08 -21.79
CA ILE A 120 -3.57 1.47 -20.48
C ILE A 120 -5.05 1.09 -20.30
N ALA A 121 -5.27 -0.08 -19.72
CA ALA A 121 -6.54 -0.62 -19.27
C ALA A 121 -7.50 -1.07 -20.38
N GLU A 122 -7.45 -2.38 -20.64
CA GLU A 122 -8.64 -3.16 -20.97
C GLU A 122 -9.79 -2.62 -20.09
N ARG A 123 -10.78 -2.00 -20.74
CA ARG A 123 -12.00 -1.51 -20.09
C ARG A 123 -12.73 -2.71 -19.55
N GLU A 124 -12.35 -3.17 -18.36
CA GLU A 124 -13.07 -4.20 -17.64
C GLU A 124 -14.53 -3.73 -17.58
N SER A 125 -15.45 -4.50 -18.12
CA SER A 125 -16.83 -4.04 -18.24
C SER A 125 -17.41 -3.86 -16.83
N LEU A 126 -18.36 -2.94 -16.65
CA LEU A 126 -19.10 -2.83 -15.39
C LEU A 126 -19.72 -4.17 -14.99
N HIS A 127 -20.08 -5.00 -15.98
CA HIS A 127 -20.59 -6.34 -15.79
C HIS A 127 -19.54 -7.28 -15.18
N ASP A 128 -18.31 -7.29 -15.72
CA ASP A 128 -17.25 -8.16 -15.23
C ASP A 128 -16.78 -7.74 -13.82
N ARG A 129 -16.73 -6.44 -13.54
CA ARG A 129 -16.50 -5.91 -12.18
C ARG A 129 -17.57 -6.34 -11.19
N ARG A 130 -18.86 -6.26 -11.57
CA ARG A 130 -19.98 -6.75 -10.74
C ARG A 130 -19.89 -8.27 -10.53
N ALA A 131 -19.53 -9.02 -11.58
CA ALA A 131 -19.38 -10.47 -11.52
C ALA A 131 -18.20 -10.90 -10.62
N ARG A 132 -17.07 -10.18 -10.63
CA ARG A 132 -15.97 -10.40 -9.68
C ARG A 132 -16.38 -10.04 -8.26
N ARG A 133 -17.09 -8.93 -8.04
CA ARG A 133 -17.59 -8.54 -6.72
C ARG A 133 -18.54 -9.59 -6.13
N ARG A 134 -19.47 -10.12 -6.93
CA ARG A 134 -20.34 -11.24 -6.53
C ARG A 134 -19.60 -12.53 -6.20
N ARG A 135 -18.41 -12.73 -6.80
CA ARG A 135 -17.55 -13.89 -6.56
C ARG A 135 -16.57 -13.72 -5.41
N ARG A 136 -16.35 -12.51 -4.88
CA ARG A 136 -15.49 -12.32 -3.70
C ARG A 136 -16.16 -12.92 -2.47
N VAL A 137 -15.69 -14.09 -2.07
CA VAL A 137 -15.94 -14.64 -0.73
C VAL A 137 -15.28 -13.71 0.27
N HIS A 138 -16.07 -12.88 0.94
CA HIS A 138 -15.56 -12.09 2.07
C HIS A 138 -15.46 -12.99 3.29
N PRO A 139 -14.32 -13.01 4.00
CA PRO A 139 -14.22 -13.72 5.26
C PRO A 139 -15.30 -13.19 6.21
N LEU A 140 -16.24 -14.05 6.60
CA LEU A 140 -17.26 -13.67 7.57
C LEU A 140 -16.59 -13.32 8.92
N PRO A 141 -17.16 -12.37 9.68
CA PRO A 141 -16.68 -12.11 11.03
C PRO A 141 -16.69 -13.39 11.86
N ARG A 142 -15.70 -13.56 12.74
CA ARG A 142 -15.70 -14.68 13.69
C ARG A 142 -16.84 -14.49 14.69
N THR A 143 -17.81 -15.40 14.69
CA THR A 143 -18.93 -15.47 15.64
C THR A 143 -18.92 -16.82 16.34
N SER A 144 -19.69 -16.98 17.43
CA SER A 144 -19.88 -18.29 18.05
C SER A 144 -20.76 -19.21 17.21
N ASN A 145 -21.65 -18.66 16.37
CA ASN A 145 -22.44 -19.41 15.41
C ASN A 145 -22.12 -18.99 13.94
N PRO A 146 -21.21 -19.69 13.24
CA PRO A 146 -20.83 -19.34 11.88
C PRO A 146 -21.93 -19.63 10.85
N ILE A 147 -22.85 -20.55 11.15
CA ILE A 147 -23.98 -20.89 10.27
C ILE A 147 -24.98 -19.73 10.26
N CYS A 148 -25.23 -19.10 11.40
CA CYS A 148 -26.05 -17.89 11.49
C CYS A 148 -25.46 -16.75 10.64
N ALA A 149 -24.15 -16.50 10.76
CA ALA A 149 -23.49 -15.44 10.01
C ALA A 149 -23.60 -15.67 8.48
N ALA A 150 -23.41 -16.91 8.03
CA ALA A 150 -23.50 -17.27 6.62
C ALA A 150 -24.94 -17.23 6.07
N SER A 151 -25.94 -17.62 6.87
CA SER A 151 -27.34 -17.73 6.39
C SER A 151 -28.16 -16.46 6.57
N ALA A 152 -27.91 -15.67 7.63
CA ALA A 152 -28.69 -14.47 7.95
C ALA A 152 -27.99 -13.17 7.51
N CYS A 153 -26.67 -13.07 7.72
CA CYS A 153 -25.95 -11.82 7.50
C CYS A 153 -25.36 -11.70 6.10
N GLU A 154 -24.82 -12.78 5.54
CA GLU A 154 -24.19 -12.76 4.22
C GLU A 154 -25.12 -12.36 3.06
N PRO A 155 -26.39 -12.83 2.99
CA PRO A 155 -27.31 -12.40 1.92
C PRO A 155 -27.59 -10.90 1.96
N SER A 156 -27.78 -10.34 3.15
CA SER A 156 -28.03 -8.91 3.37
C SER A 156 -26.81 -8.07 2.98
N TYR A 157 -25.61 -8.53 3.32
CA TYR A 157 -24.37 -7.90 2.89
C TYR A 157 -24.21 -7.89 1.36
N ARG A 158 -24.47 -9.01 0.69
CA ARG A 158 -24.42 -9.08 -0.78
C ARG A 158 -25.44 -8.15 -1.46
N ALA A 159 -26.65 -8.04 -0.91
CA ALA A 159 -27.65 -7.10 -1.38
C ALA A 159 -27.20 -5.63 -1.21
N CYS A 160 -26.57 -5.31 -0.08
CA CYS A 160 -25.97 -3.98 0.14
C CYS A 160 -24.92 -3.66 -0.93
N LEU A 161 -24.00 -4.60 -1.18
CA LEU A 161 -22.95 -4.45 -2.20
C LEU A 161 -23.50 -4.24 -3.62
N ASP A 162 -24.66 -4.79 -3.96
CA ASP A 162 -25.30 -4.60 -5.28
C ASP A 162 -25.83 -3.17 -5.49
N THR A 163 -26.07 -2.42 -4.41
CA THR A 163 -26.52 -1.02 -4.47
C THR A 163 -25.37 -0.01 -4.57
N CYS A 164 -24.14 -0.43 -4.25
CA CYS A 164 -22.97 0.45 -4.33
C CYS A 164 -22.63 0.81 -5.78
N ALA A 165 -22.39 2.10 -6.02
CA ALA A 165 -21.78 2.56 -7.26
C ALA A 165 -20.38 1.95 -7.43
N THR A 166 -19.95 1.74 -8.67
CA THR A 166 -18.62 1.19 -8.94
C THR A 166 -17.53 2.10 -8.40
N GLN A 167 -16.61 1.56 -7.59
CA GLN A 167 -15.49 2.26 -6.93
C GLN A 167 -15.90 3.18 -5.76
N ASN A 168 -17.06 2.95 -5.13
CA ASN A 168 -17.41 3.66 -3.90
C ASN A 168 -16.97 2.87 -2.67
N GLU A 169 -15.71 3.10 -2.25
CA GLU A 169 -15.13 2.47 -1.04
C GLU A 169 -15.93 2.80 0.22
N ALA A 170 -16.46 4.02 0.35
CA ALA A 170 -17.27 4.41 1.50
C ALA A 170 -18.56 3.58 1.60
N CYS A 171 -19.18 3.25 0.47
CA CYS A 171 -20.35 2.36 0.42
C CYS A 171 -19.97 0.93 0.83
N GLU A 172 -18.83 0.42 0.35
CA GLU A 172 -18.34 -0.92 0.71
C GLU A 172 -18.09 -1.02 2.22
N THR A 173 -17.39 -0.04 2.80
CA THR A 173 -17.12 0.02 4.24
C THR A 173 -18.42 0.10 5.05
N ALA A 174 -19.42 0.86 4.59
CA ALA A 174 -20.73 0.89 5.26
C ALA A 174 -21.39 -0.50 5.29
N CYS A 175 -21.37 -1.24 4.17
CA CYS A 175 -21.88 -2.61 4.11
C CYS A 175 -21.12 -3.55 5.07
N GLU A 176 -19.81 -3.39 5.22
CA GLU A 176 -19.01 -4.18 6.16
C GLU A 176 -19.38 -3.91 7.62
N VAL A 177 -19.65 -2.65 7.97
CA VAL A 177 -20.10 -2.28 9.32
C VAL A 177 -21.45 -2.95 9.64
N GLU A 178 -22.38 -2.96 8.69
CA GLU A 178 -23.68 -3.65 8.85
C GLU A 178 -23.52 -5.17 8.98
N LEU A 179 -22.62 -5.78 8.20
CA LEU A 179 -22.28 -7.19 8.32
C LEU A 179 -21.74 -7.52 9.71
N GLN A 180 -20.83 -6.70 10.25
CA GLN A 180 -20.28 -6.87 11.59
C GLN A 180 -21.35 -6.70 12.67
N ALA A 181 -22.25 -5.72 12.52
CA ALA A 181 -23.36 -5.51 13.46
C ALA A 181 -24.32 -6.71 13.48
N CYS A 182 -24.69 -7.23 12.30
CA CYS A 182 -25.50 -8.45 12.19
C CYS A 182 -24.80 -9.67 12.82
N ALA A 183 -23.51 -9.86 12.52
CA ALA A 183 -22.74 -11.00 13.00
C ALA A 183 -22.57 -10.99 14.54
N ARG A 184 -22.57 -9.82 15.18
CA ARG A 184 -22.64 -9.71 16.65
C ARG A 184 -23.94 -10.26 17.23
N GLY A 185 -25.02 -10.38 16.46
CA GLY A 185 -26.24 -11.04 16.91
C GLY A 185 -26.20 -12.56 16.83
N CYS A 186 -25.20 -13.13 16.14
CA CYS A 186 -25.05 -14.57 15.93
C CYS A 186 -24.27 -15.25 17.07
N PHE A 187 -24.77 -15.10 18.30
CA PHE A 187 -24.23 -15.78 19.47
C PHE A 187 -24.69 -17.24 19.58
#